data_AF-A0A9D9PAI0-F1
#
_entry.id   AF-A0A9D9PAI0-F1
#
_cell.length_a   1.000
_cell.length_b   1.000
_cell.length_c   1.000
_cell.angle_alpha   90.00
_cell.angle_beta   90.00
_cell.angle_gamma   90.00
#
_symmetry.space_group_name_H-M   'P 1'
#
loop_
_entity.id
_entity.type
_entity.pdbx_description
1 polymer ?
#
loop_
_entity_poly.entity_id
_entity_poly.type
_entity_poly.pdbx_seq_one_letter_code
_entity_poly.pdbx_strand_id
1 'polypeptide(L)'
;MSTVTIISVSAVGLSHMRALGLRSPWRERLNLRLQYIGRDALHPADWEPIIAAIQGADILLLDLMGAPKDLSSALVQQITGFTGPVVVLNGDSMASRALTRLGGFSMAGMAKESETGEPPSLDAIQRMMAMVEKVGTLLPVGKLRDMRNYLWLVRYWQFA
;
A
#
# COMPACT_ATOMS: atom_id res chain seq x y z
N MET A 1 -2.00 18.70 9.30
CA MET A 1 -1.84 18.42 7.86
C MET A 1 -1.56 16.93 7.75
N SER A 2 -2.36 16.19 6.98
CA SER A 2 -2.19 14.74 6.86
C SER A 2 -1.10 14.42 5.84
N THR A 3 -0.19 13.51 6.16
CA THR A 3 0.93 13.09 5.32
C THR A 3 0.70 11.68 4.79
N VAL A 4 0.59 11.57 3.46
CA VAL A 4 0.59 10.27 2.77
C VAL A 4 1.99 10.07 2.20
N THR A 5 2.67 9.02 2.66
CA THR A 5 3.97 8.62 2.13
C THR A 5 3.78 7.51 1.10
N ILE A 6 4.28 7.74 -0.11
CA ILE A 6 4.24 6.79 -1.22
C ILE A 6 5.67 6.33 -1.49
N ILE A 7 5.92 5.04 -1.34
CA ILE A 7 7.21 4.40 -1.64
C ILE A 7 6.99 3.49 -2.84
N SER A 8 7.65 3.78 -3.97
CA SER A 8 7.38 3.09 -5.23
C SER A 8 8.59 2.92 -6.13
N VAL A 9 8.62 1.82 -6.88
CA VAL A 9 9.53 1.58 -8.00
C VAL A 9 9.11 2.28 -9.31
N SER A 10 7.91 2.88 -9.37
CA SER A 10 7.35 3.52 -10.57
C SER A 10 7.65 5.01 -10.59
N ALA A 11 8.63 5.42 -11.40
CA ALA A 11 8.92 6.85 -11.60
C ALA A 11 7.73 7.60 -12.22
N VAL A 12 6.98 6.94 -13.11
CA VAL A 12 5.78 7.50 -13.76
C VAL A 12 4.67 7.72 -12.73
N GLY A 13 4.36 6.71 -11.91
CA GLY A 13 3.37 6.79 -10.84
C GLY A 13 3.67 7.94 -9.88
N LEU A 14 4.92 8.07 -9.45
CA LEU A 14 5.35 9.17 -8.58
C LEU A 14 5.27 10.54 -9.27
N SER A 15 5.54 10.63 -10.57
CA SER A 15 5.37 11.86 -11.35
C SER A 15 3.91 12.32 -11.39
N HIS A 16 2.97 11.40 -11.63
CA HIS A 16 1.54 11.70 -11.59
C HIS A 16 1.07 12.10 -10.19
N MET A 17 1.55 11.43 -9.13
CA MET A 17 1.23 11.82 -7.75
C MET A 17 1.79 13.20 -7.39
N ARG A 18 2.98 13.54 -7.86
CA ARG A 18 3.54 14.89 -7.69
C ARG A 18 2.65 15.94 -8.37
N ALA A 19 2.25 15.70 -9.62
CA ALA A 19 1.36 16.60 -10.36
C ALA A 19 -0.02 16.72 -9.70
N LEU A 20 -0.53 15.64 -9.10
CA LEU A 20 -1.76 15.65 -8.30
C LEU A 20 -1.59 16.52 -7.06
N GLY A 21 -0.50 16.34 -6.30
CA GLY A 21 -0.22 17.12 -5.09
C GLY A 21 -0.19 18.63 -5.34
N LEU A 22 0.39 19.06 -6.46
CA LEU A 22 0.46 20.48 -6.84
C LEU A 22 -0.90 21.08 -7.24
N ARG A 23 -1.76 20.28 -7.89
CA ARG A 23 -3.06 20.73 -8.42
C ARG A 23 -4.24 20.45 -7.48
N SER A 24 -4.01 19.68 -6.41
CA SER A 24 -5.06 19.26 -5.51
C SER A 24 -5.67 20.46 -4.77
N PRO A 25 -7.01 20.57 -4.70
CA PRO A 25 -7.66 21.57 -3.85
C PRO A 25 -7.37 21.34 -2.36
N TRP A 26 -6.83 20.17 -2.01
CA TRP A 26 -6.47 19.77 -0.64
C TRP A 26 -5.00 20.03 -0.29
N ARG A 27 -4.20 20.69 -1.13
CA ARG A 27 -2.74 20.85 -0.94
C ARG A 27 -2.33 21.48 0.40
N GLU A 28 -3.21 22.26 1.04
CA GLU A 28 -2.96 22.86 2.36
C GLU A 28 -3.27 21.90 3.53
N ARG A 29 -3.96 20.80 3.24
CA ARG A 29 -4.40 19.79 4.23
C ARG A 29 -3.76 18.42 3.99
N LEU A 30 -3.27 18.17 2.79
CA LEU A 30 -2.67 16.92 2.33
C LEU A 30 -1.23 17.16 1.86
N ASN A 31 -0.29 16.49 2.52
CA ASN A 31 1.10 16.43 2.13
C ASN A 31 1.39 15.08 1.47
N LEU A 32 1.87 15.08 0.23
CA LEU A 32 2.31 13.88 -0.47
C LEU A 32 3.83 13.77 -0.41
N ARG A 33 4.33 12.79 0.35
CA ARG A 33 5.76 12.48 0.44
C ARG A 33 6.07 11.32 -0.50
N LEU A 34 6.93 11.55 -1.48
CA LEU A 34 7.18 10.60 -2.57
C LEU A 34 8.61 10.06 -2.49
N GLN A 35 8.75 8.74 -2.42
CA GLN A 35 10.03 8.03 -2.32
C GLN A 35 10.16 7.06 -3.49
N TYR A 36 11.17 7.29 -4.34
CA TYR A 36 11.47 6.42 -5.47
C TYR A 36 12.52 5.39 -5.11
N ILE A 37 12.22 4.11 -5.31
CA ILE A 37 13.09 2.99 -4.94
C ILE A 37 13.46 2.07 -6.12
N GLY A 38 13.08 2.43 -7.34
CA GLY A 38 13.31 1.62 -8.55
C GLY A 38 14.68 1.80 -9.20
N ARG A 39 15.72 2.20 -8.46
CA ARG A 39 17.08 2.36 -9.02
C ARG A 39 17.85 1.06 -8.89
N ASP A 40 18.47 0.63 -9.97
CA ASP A 40 19.28 -0.61 -10.05
C ASP A 40 20.44 -0.67 -9.04
N ALA A 41 20.84 0.47 -8.47
CA ALA A 41 21.93 0.59 -7.49
C ALA A 41 21.56 1.53 -6.33
N LEU A 42 20.39 1.35 -5.72
CA LEU A 42 20.04 2.08 -4.51
C LEU A 42 20.91 1.61 -3.34
N HIS A 43 21.91 2.40 -2.95
CA HIS A 43 22.90 1.99 -1.96
C HIS A 43 22.27 2.01 -0.55
N PRO A 44 22.70 1.16 0.40
CA PRO A 44 22.19 1.21 1.78
C PRO A 44 22.26 2.59 2.45
N ALA A 45 23.24 3.41 2.05
CA ALA A 45 23.36 4.79 2.50
C ALA A 45 22.18 5.69 2.08
N ASP A 46 21.49 5.35 0.99
CA ASP A 46 20.31 6.07 0.48
C ASP A 46 19.02 5.64 1.18
N TRP A 47 19.05 4.63 2.06
CA TRP A 47 17.85 4.08 2.70
C TRP A 47 17.37 4.92 3.86
N GLU A 48 18.26 5.63 4.55
CA GLU A 48 17.92 6.41 5.74
C GLU A 48 16.79 7.42 5.46
N PRO A 49 16.83 8.24 4.39
CA PRO A 49 15.71 9.14 4.07
C PRO A 49 14.39 8.42 3.76
N ILE A 50 14.47 7.23 3.15
CA ILE A 50 13.29 6.41 2.82
C ILE A 50 12.66 5.85 4.10
N ILE A 51 13.49 5.35 5.02
CA ILE A 51 13.04 4.81 6.31
C ILE A 51 12.52 5.95 7.19
N ALA A 52 13.22 7.08 7.26
CA ALA A 52 12.75 8.28 7.97
C ALA A 52 11.43 8.80 7.39
N ALA A 53 11.14 8.59 6.10
CA ALA A 53 9.87 8.98 5.51
C ALA A 53 8.66 8.18 6.03
N ILE A 54 8.88 7.00 6.63
CA ILE A 54 7.85 6.25 7.37
C ILE A 54 7.52 6.99 8.66
N GLN A 55 8.52 7.59 9.30
CA GLN A 55 8.32 8.40 10.49
C GLN A 55 7.57 9.69 10.11
N GLY A 56 6.44 9.94 10.79
CA GLY A 56 5.56 11.07 10.51
C GLY A 56 4.65 10.90 9.29
N ALA A 57 4.53 9.70 8.72
CA ALA A 57 3.43 9.37 7.82
C ALA A 57 2.14 9.12 8.61
N ASP A 58 1.00 9.53 8.08
CA ASP A 58 -0.31 9.09 8.56
C ASP A 58 -0.78 7.83 7.82
N ILE A 59 -0.41 7.70 6.54
CA ILE A 59 -0.74 6.56 5.67
C ILE A 59 0.49 6.22 4.82
N LEU A 60 0.76 4.91 4.66
CA LEU A 60 1.76 4.41 3.71
C LEU A 60 1.10 3.74 2.51
N LEU A 61 1.54 4.12 1.31
CA LEU A 61 1.23 3.43 0.06
C LEU A 61 2.51 2.82 -0.50
N LEU A 62 2.53 1.51 -0.72
CA LEU A 62 3.73 0.77 -1.07
C LEU A 62 3.57 0.07 -2.43
N ASP A 63 4.53 0.30 -3.32
CA ASP A 63 4.67 -0.40 -4.59
C ASP A 63 6.10 -0.93 -4.69
N LEU A 64 6.26 -2.18 -4.25
CA LEU A 64 7.56 -2.81 -3.99
C LEU A 64 7.95 -3.83 -5.06
N MET A 65 7.10 -4.07 -6.07
CA MET A 65 7.36 -5.10 -7.08
C MET A 65 8.62 -4.75 -7.90
N GLY A 66 9.70 -5.51 -7.71
CA GLY A 66 10.99 -5.22 -8.35
C GLY A 66 11.92 -4.33 -7.52
N ALA A 67 11.56 -4.01 -6.28
CA ALA A 67 12.46 -3.34 -5.35
C ALA A 67 13.68 -4.23 -5.00
N PRO A 68 14.83 -3.64 -4.64
CA PRO A 68 15.94 -4.40 -4.08
C PRO A 68 15.49 -5.20 -2.86
N LYS A 69 15.80 -6.51 -2.83
CA LYS A 69 15.32 -7.44 -1.80
C LYS A 69 15.69 -7.01 -0.38
N ASP A 70 16.91 -6.50 -0.20
CA ASP A 70 17.41 -6.09 1.11
C ASP A 70 16.66 -4.85 1.61
N LEU A 71 16.38 -3.89 0.71
CA LEU A 71 15.57 -2.72 1.02
C LEU A 71 14.13 -3.13 1.35
N SER A 72 13.51 -4.01 0.56
CA SER A 72 12.17 -4.51 0.84
C SER A 72 12.08 -5.17 2.22
N SER A 73 13.08 -5.98 2.57
CA SER A 73 13.18 -6.64 3.88
C SER A 73 13.33 -5.62 5.02
N ALA A 74 14.16 -4.59 4.84
CA ALA A 74 14.30 -3.49 5.79
C ALA A 74 12.99 -2.71 5.96
N LEU A 75 12.30 -2.40 4.86
CA LEU A 75 11.00 -1.71 4.89
C LEU A 75 9.96 -2.54 5.64
N VAL A 76 9.86 -3.85 5.39
CA VAL A 76 8.96 -4.73 6.13
C VAL A 76 9.20 -4.64 7.63
N GLN A 77 10.46 -4.76 8.08
CA GLN A 77 10.81 -4.68 9.50
C GLN A 77 10.43 -3.33 10.13
N GLN A 78 10.73 -2.23 9.43
CA GLN A 78 10.42 -0.88 9.93
C GLN A 78 8.90 -0.62 9.98
N ILE A 79 8.15 -1.10 8.99
CA ILE A 79 6.71 -0.88 8.87
C ILE A 79 5.90 -1.74 9.85
N THR A 80 6.46 -2.83 10.38
CA THR A 80 5.84 -3.60 11.46
C THR A 80 5.58 -2.75 12.71
N GLY A 81 6.45 -1.78 13.01
CA GLY A 81 6.27 -0.84 14.13
C GLY A 81 5.33 0.33 13.82
N PHE A 82 4.95 0.53 12.56
CA PHE A 82 4.04 1.61 12.16
C PHE A 82 2.59 1.26 12.53
N THR A 83 1.84 2.17 13.14
CA THR A 83 0.47 1.88 13.60
C THR A 83 -0.62 2.36 12.63
N GLY A 84 -0.28 3.24 11.69
CA GLY A 84 -1.23 3.77 10.72
C GLY A 84 -1.61 2.78 9.61
N PRO A 85 -2.55 3.18 8.72
CA PRO A 85 -2.92 2.39 7.55
C PRO A 85 -1.75 2.17 6.59
N VAL A 86 -1.65 0.96 6.07
CA VAL A 86 -0.66 0.57 5.06
C VAL A 86 -1.37 -0.14 3.93
N VAL A 87 -1.13 0.33 2.71
CA VAL A 87 -1.73 -0.23 1.50
C VAL A 87 -0.60 -0.67 0.60
N VAL A 88 -0.43 -1.98 0.45
CA VAL A 88 0.50 -2.53 -0.52
C VAL A 88 -0.22 -2.65 -1.86
N LEU A 89 0.11 -1.72 -2.75
CA LEU A 89 -0.43 -1.58 -4.11
C LEU A 89 0.10 -2.70 -5.00
N ASN A 90 1.42 -2.94 -4.96
CA ASN A 90 2.05 -4.16 -5.47
C ASN A 90 3.11 -4.65 -4.48
N GLY A 91 3.08 -5.94 -4.16
CA GLY A 91 4.04 -6.58 -3.26
C GLY A 91 4.96 -7.54 -4.00
N ASP A 92 6.22 -7.59 -3.59
CA ASP A 92 7.26 -8.49 -4.10
C ASP A 92 7.36 -9.83 -3.34
N SER A 93 6.71 -9.93 -2.17
CA SER A 93 6.82 -11.07 -1.26
C SER A 93 5.53 -11.27 -0.47
N MET A 94 5.45 -12.38 0.28
CA MET A 94 4.31 -12.62 1.18
C MET A 94 4.35 -11.65 2.38
N ALA A 95 5.55 -11.40 2.89
CA ALA A 95 5.77 -10.51 4.04
C ALA A 95 5.36 -9.07 3.71
N SER A 96 5.71 -8.56 2.52
CA SER A 96 5.27 -7.23 2.10
C SER A 96 3.76 -7.16 1.91
N ARG A 97 3.14 -8.14 1.24
CA ARG A 97 1.67 -8.18 1.09
C ARG A 97 0.93 -8.20 2.43
N ALA A 98 1.43 -8.95 3.40
CA ALA A 98 0.86 -9.07 4.75
C ALA A 98 0.82 -7.74 5.52
N LEU A 99 1.64 -6.74 5.15
CA LEU A 99 1.61 -5.41 5.76
C LEU A 99 0.27 -4.68 5.54
N THR A 100 -0.49 -5.04 4.50
CA THR A 100 -1.72 -4.33 4.15
C THR A 100 -2.71 -4.36 5.32
N ARG A 101 -3.10 -3.16 5.77
CA ARG A 101 -4.10 -2.89 6.79
C ARG A 101 -4.78 -1.56 6.48
N LEU A 102 -6.11 -1.58 6.35
CA LEU A 102 -6.91 -0.40 6.04
C LEU A 102 -8.23 -0.51 6.78
N GLY A 103 -8.46 0.35 7.77
CA GLY A 103 -9.63 0.25 8.64
C GLY A 103 -9.73 -1.12 9.31
N GLY A 104 -10.86 -1.80 9.15
CA GLY A 104 -11.06 -3.16 9.68
C GLY A 104 -10.49 -4.28 8.80
N PHE A 105 -10.02 -3.98 7.59
CA PHE A 105 -9.45 -4.96 6.66
C PHE A 105 -7.94 -5.11 6.88
N SER A 106 -7.42 -6.35 6.90
CA SER A 106 -5.99 -6.61 6.85
C SER A 106 -5.67 -7.94 6.17
N MET A 107 -4.58 -7.95 5.40
CA MET A 107 -4.08 -9.16 4.73
C MET A 107 -3.57 -10.20 5.73
N ALA A 108 -2.89 -9.76 6.80
CA ALA A 108 -2.46 -10.64 7.87
C ALA A 108 -3.64 -11.30 8.61
N GLY A 109 -4.77 -10.60 8.75
CA GLY A 109 -6.00 -11.18 9.30
C GLY A 109 -6.54 -12.30 8.40
N MET A 110 -6.66 -12.04 7.10
CA MET A 110 -7.08 -13.06 6.14
C MET A 110 -6.13 -14.26 6.07
N ALA A 111 -4.82 -14.03 6.20
CA ALA A 111 -3.82 -15.10 6.24
C ALA A 111 -4.01 -16.02 7.45
N LYS A 112 -4.34 -15.46 8.62
CA LYS A 112 -4.64 -16.26 9.83
C LYS A 112 -5.93 -17.07 9.71
N GLU A 113 -6.88 -16.58 8.91
CA GLU A 113 -8.16 -17.24 8.65
C GLU A 113 -8.07 -18.25 7.49
N SER A 114 -6.96 -18.27 6.73
CA SER A 114 -6.78 -19.18 5.61
C SER A 114 -6.14 -20.50 6.04
N GLU A 115 -6.48 -21.59 5.35
CA GLU A 115 -5.95 -22.94 5.64
C GLU A 115 -4.42 -23.01 5.46
N THR A 116 -3.87 -22.20 4.55
CA THR A 116 -2.43 -22.18 4.25
C THR A 116 -1.64 -21.28 5.19
N GLY A 117 -2.29 -20.43 6.00
CA GLY A 117 -1.60 -19.41 6.78
C GLY A 117 -1.05 -18.26 5.93
N GLU A 118 -1.39 -18.21 4.65
CA GLU A 118 -0.83 -17.29 3.66
C GLU A 118 -1.84 -16.20 3.26
N PRO A 119 -1.37 -14.97 2.99
CA PRO A 119 -2.23 -13.93 2.43
C PRO A 119 -2.79 -14.36 1.07
N PRO A 120 -4.10 -14.25 0.84
CA PRO A 120 -4.70 -14.57 -0.45
C PRO A 120 -4.12 -13.69 -1.57
N SER A 121 -4.14 -14.21 -2.79
CA SER A 121 -3.74 -13.43 -3.97
C SER A 121 -4.71 -12.28 -4.24
N LEU A 122 -4.24 -11.24 -4.94
CA LEU A 122 -5.09 -10.12 -5.37
C LEU A 122 -6.30 -10.61 -6.17
N ASP A 123 -6.08 -11.55 -7.10
CA ASP A 123 -7.15 -12.15 -7.90
C ASP A 123 -8.20 -12.86 -7.04
N ALA A 124 -7.78 -13.58 -5.99
CA ALA A 124 -8.70 -14.24 -5.08
C ALA A 124 -9.57 -13.23 -4.33
N ILE A 125 -8.99 -12.13 -3.86
CA ILE A 125 -9.73 -11.07 -3.16
C ILE A 125 -10.69 -10.35 -4.11
N GLN A 126 -10.28 -10.09 -5.35
CA GLN A 126 -11.15 -9.51 -6.37
C GLN A 126 -12.35 -10.41 -6.69
N ARG A 127 -12.14 -11.72 -6.85
CA ARG A 127 -13.23 -12.68 -7.06
C ARG A 127 -14.19 -12.74 -5.87
N MET A 128 -13.65 -12.74 -4.65
CA MET A 128 -14.45 -12.70 -3.43
C MET A 128 -15.31 -11.43 -3.39
N MET A 129 -14.74 -10.25 -3.66
CA MET A 129 -15.49 -9.00 -3.71
C MET A 129 -16.54 -8.99 -4.83
N ALA A 130 -16.24 -9.53 -6.01
CA ALA A 130 -17.21 -9.63 -7.10
C ALA A 130 -18.40 -10.54 -6.72
N MET A 131 -18.17 -11.59 -5.93
CA MET A 131 -19.24 -12.42 -5.38
C MET A 131 -20.09 -11.65 -4.37
N VAL A 132 -19.45 -10.93 -3.43
CA VAL A 132 -20.14 -10.09 -2.43
C VAL A 132 -21.04 -9.06 -3.11
N GLU A 133 -20.55 -8.39 -4.16
CA GLU A 133 -21.32 -7.38 -4.90
C GLU A 133 -22.49 -7.98 -5.71
N LYS A 134 -22.33 -9.20 -6.24
CA LYS A 134 -23.40 -9.91 -6.98
C LYS A 134 -24.55 -10.40 -6.10
N VAL A 135 -24.30 -10.70 -4.83
CA VAL A 135 -25.34 -11.16 -3.88
C VAL A 135 -26.29 -10.01 -3.44
N GLY A 136 -26.01 -8.77 -3.87
CA GLY A 136 -27.03 -7.76 -4.20
C GLY A 136 -27.83 -7.12 -3.06
N THR A 137 -27.77 -7.61 -1.82
CA THR A 137 -28.56 -7.09 -0.69
C THR A 137 -27.74 -6.58 0.49
N LEU A 138 -26.43 -6.83 0.52
CA LEU A 138 -25.53 -6.34 1.56
C LEU A 138 -24.71 -5.17 1.03
N LEU A 139 -25.05 -3.95 1.47
CA LEU A 139 -24.12 -2.83 1.36
C LEU A 139 -22.81 -3.25 2.05
N PRO A 140 -21.64 -3.16 1.39
CA PRO A 140 -20.39 -3.48 2.05
C PRO A 140 -20.18 -2.45 3.18
N VAL A 141 -20.29 -2.94 4.41
CA VAL A 141 -20.10 -2.19 5.65
C VAL A 141 -18.92 -2.77 6.42
N GLY A 142 -18.29 -1.96 7.27
CA GLY A 142 -17.13 -2.39 8.05
C GLY A 142 -15.99 -2.93 7.18
N LYS A 143 -15.50 -4.14 7.51
CA LYS A 143 -14.34 -4.77 6.86
C LYS A 143 -14.50 -4.93 5.34
N LEU A 144 -15.71 -5.24 4.86
CA LEU A 144 -15.98 -5.42 3.43
C LEU A 144 -15.88 -4.10 2.66
N ARG A 145 -16.32 -2.99 3.27
CA ARG A 145 -16.14 -1.65 2.69
C ARG A 145 -14.66 -1.32 2.57
N ASP A 146 -13.91 -1.59 3.62
CA ASP A 146 -12.49 -1.23 3.67
C ASP A 146 -11.66 -2.11 2.72
N MET A 147 -12.04 -3.39 2.55
CA MET A 147 -11.50 -4.27 1.50
C MET A 147 -11.80 -3.76 0.09
N ARG A 148 -13.03 -3.29 -0.16
CA ARG A 148 -13.39 -2.65 -1.44
C ARG A 148 -12.53 -1.41 -1.70
N ASN A 149 -12.35 -0.56 -0.70
CA ASN A 149 -11.49 0.63 -0.80
C ASN A 149 -10.03 0.26 -1.10
N TYR A 150 -9.52 -0.81 -0.48
CA TYR A 150 -8.21 -1.37 -0.82
C TYR A 150 -8.12 -1.76 -2.30
N LEU A 151 -9.09 -2.51 -2.82
CA LEU A 151 -9.09 -2.89 -4.24
C LEU A 151 -9.17 -1.68 -5.18
N TRP A 152 -9.89 -0.63 -4.79
CA TRP A 152 -9.93 0.62 -5.55
C TRP A 152 -8.57 1.30 -5.60
N LEU A 153 -7.84 1.35 -4.48
CA LEU A 153 -6.48 1.91 -4.45
C LEU A 153 -5.52 1.13 -5.35
N VAL A 154 -5.55 -0.21 -5.29
CA VAL A 154 -4.76 -1.08 -6.19
C VAL A 154 -5.11 -0.77 -7.65
N ARG A 155 -6.40 -0.69 -7.99
CA ARG A 155 -6.86 -0.41 -9.35
C ARG A 155 -6.46 0.99 -9.82
N TYR A 156 -6.60 2.02 -8.99
CA TYR A 156 -6.19 3.38 -9.38
C TYR A 156 -4.70 3.47 -9.64
N TRP A 157 -3.89 2.76 -8.85
CA TRP A 157 -2.44 2.72 -9.07
C TRP A 157 -2.05 2.08 -10.42
N GLN A 158 -2.81 1.10 -10.91
CA GLN A 158 -2.57 0.50 -12.24
C GLN A 158 -2.71 1.50 -13.40
N PHE A 159 -3.42 2.61 -13.20
CA PHE A 159 -3.57 3.68 -14.19
C PHE A 159 -2.78 4.94 -13.82
N ALA A 160 -1.96 4.86 -12.77
CA ALA A 160 -1.06 5.92 -12.37
C ALA A 160 0.24 5.91 -13.17
#